data_AF-A0A927CTS4-F1
#
_entry.id   AF-A0A927CTS4-F1
#
_cell.length_a   1.000
_cell.length_b   1.000
_cell.length_c   1.000
_cell.angle_alpha   90.00
_cell.angle_beta   90.00
_cell.angle_gamma   90.00
#
_symmetry.space_group_name_H-M   'P 1'
#
loop_
_entity.id
_entity.type
_entity.pdbx_description
1 polymer ?
#
loop_
_entity_poly.entity_id
_entity_poly.type
_entity_poly.pdbx_seq_one_letter_code
_entity_poly.pdbx_strand_id
1 'polypeptide(L)'
;MDTTFTHFIVGHAEMDSIRIIEKVGKHIKELRECICVEELILNKINAEPEFKVLTFEVKVNSALYIFHIHRSFVSGWFDGYIEKKEITDERTQYILNNWEIALQNNEFSLNYQPILNLKSNSCTNVEALIRWKHKEEYISPAVFIPLLEAREQLSQLEYWVIETVFKQICEWQKNDIRIKTHINISNQTLQEDSFLNNFTQLATKYNVSPESIILEITEHSSLTVSESLVSNMTKLAELGVIFAIDDFGAGHTSFSYINTLPISMVKIDKQFIDNGKNNAVLQAIINALNTLNMTIVAEGIETDEMMQQMKWKAIHLIQGYHYSKPVTACQLLPILLKTKLHFKREKANIKHHFSKVKENTYKYRIM
;
A
#
# COMPACT_ATOMS: atom_id res chain seq x y z
N MET A 1 -5.72 -29.00 -4.97
CA MET A 1 -4.59 -29.85 -5.41
C MET A 1 -3.39 -29.36 -4.64
N ASP A 2 -2.53 -30.22 -4.14
CA ASP A 2 -1.38 -29.74 -3.38
C ASP A 2 -0.35 -29.19 -4.37
N THR A 3 0.00 -27.92 -4.18
CA THR A 3 0.94 -27.18 -5.03
C THR A 3 2.15 -26.83 -4.18
N THR A 4 3.32 -26.74 -4.80
CA THR A 4 4.56 -26.35 -4.11
C THR A 4 4.79 -24.86 -4.25
N PHE A 5 5.09 -24.21 -3.14
CA PHE A 5 5.19 -22.78 -3.01
C PHE A 5 6.57 -22.30 -2.54
N THR A 6 7.38 -21.70 -3.42
CA THR A 6 8.66 -21.06 -3.08
C THR A 6 8.47 -19.69 -2.44
N HIS A 7 9.07 -19.52 -1.28
CA HIS A 7 9.17 -18.27 -0.54
C HIS A 7 10.64 -17.83 -0.51
N PHE A 8 10.87 -16.53 -0.36
CA PHE A 8 12.20 -15.94 -0.28
C PHE A 8 12.29 -14.96 0.88
N ILE A 9 13.35 -15.08 1.65
CA ILE A 9 13.73 -14.13 2.69
C ILE A 9 15.05 -13.51 2.30
N VAL A 10 15.03 -12.18 2.12
CA VAL A 10 16.21 -11.39 1.79
C VAL A 10 16.78 -10.81 3.08
N GLY A 11 18.06 -11.06 3.33
CA GLY A 11 18.85 -10.40 4.35
C GLY A 11 20.01 -9.63 3.74
N HIS A 12 20.41 -8.53 4.37
CA HIS A 12 21.64 -7.82 4.02
C HIS A 12 22.87 -8.74 4.18
N ALA A 13 23.94 -8.56 3.40
CA ALA A 13 25.12 -9.44 3.44
C ALA A 13 25.75 -9.57 4.84
N GLU A 14 25.73 -8.47 5.61
CA GLU A 14 26.23 -8.41 7.00
C GLU A 14 25.36 -9.16 8.01
N MET A 15 24.15 -9.57 7.62
CA MET A 15 23.22 -10.26 8.49
C MET A 15 23.68 -11.70 8.74
N ASP A 16 23.74 -12.10 10.01
CA ASP A 16 24.11 -13.47 10.39
C ASP A 16 23.09 -14.47 9.83
N SER A 17 23.60 -15.58 9.29
CA SER A 17 22.82 -16.70 8.78
C SER A 17 21.85 -17.25 9.83
N ILE A 18 22.18 -17.17 11.12
CA ILE A 18 21.28 -17.57 12.23
C ILE A 18 20.02 -16.69 12.25
N ARG A 19 20.16 -15.36 12.12
CA ARG A 19 19.02 -14.42 12.11
C ARG A 19 18.14 -14.61 10.87
N ILE A 20 18.73 -15.00 9.74
CA ILE A 20 17.98 -15.33 8.52
C ILE A 20 17.13 -16.59 8.77
N ILE A 21 17.71 -17.63 9.39
CA ILE A 21 17.00 -18.86 9.76
C ILE A 21 15.88 -18.59 10.78
N GLU A 22 16.10 -17.70 11.75
CA GLU A 22 15.06 -17.31 12.72
C GLU A 22 13.86 -16.64 12.04
N LYS A 23 14.10 -15.75 11.06
CA LYS A 23 13.03 -15.15 10.25
C LYS A 23 12.22 -16.21 9.49
N VAL A 24 12.88 -17.22 8.95
CA VAL A 24 12.23 -18.35 8.25
C VAL A 24 11.38 -19.15 9.21
N GLY A 25 11.92 -19.45 10.40
CA GLY A 25 11.19 -20.17 11.43
C GLY A 25 9.92 -19.43 11.87
N LYS A 26 10.00 -18.10 12.02
CA LYS A 26 8.85 -17.25 12.33
C LYS A 26 7.80 -17.30 11.22
N HIS A 27 8.22 -17.11 9.97
CA HIS A 27 7.33 -17.13 8.82
C HIS A 27 6.64 -18.50 8.62
N ILE A 28 7.39 -19.61 8.76
CA ILE A 28 6.81 -20.96 8.68
C ILE A 28 5.78 -21.18 9.79
N LYS A 29 6.04 -20.67 11.00
CA LYS A 29 5.11 -20.77 12.11
C LYS A 29 3.79 -20.04 11.79
N GLU A 30 3.88 -18.83 11.25
CA GLU A 30 2.73 -18.04 10.81
C GLU A 30 1.93 -18.75 9.71
N LEU A 31 2.61 -19.33 8.71
CA LEU A 31 1.98 -20.15 7.67
C LEU A 31 1.25 -21.36 8.26
N ARG A 32 1.87 -22.07 9.22
CA ARG A 32 1.29 -23.25 9.86
C ARG A 32 0.08 -22.94 10.75
N GLU A 33 0.01 -21.75 11.32
CA GLU A 33 -1.16 -21.29 12.08
C GLU A 33 -2.38 -21.08 11.18
N CYS A 34 -2.16 -20.86 9.88
CA CYS A 34 -3.23 -20.49 8.95
C CYS A 34 -3.56 -21.55 7.90
N ILE A 35 -2.61 -22.44 7.58
CA ILE A 35 -2.74 -23.46 6.53
C ILE A 35 -2.05 -24.75 6.97
N CYS A 36 -2.63 -25.89 6.62
CA CYS A 36 -1.96 -27.18 6.75
C CYS A 36 -0.77 -27.27 5.78
N VAL A 37 0.44 -27.06 6.29
CA VAL A 37 1.70 -27.28 5.58
C VAL A 37 2.01 -28.78 5.54
N GLU A 38 1.96 -29.36 4.35
CA GLU A 38 2.19 -30.80 4.16
C GLU A 38 3.68 -31.13 4.10
N GLU A 39 4.47 -30.26 3.46
CA GLU A 39 5.91 -30.46 3.29
C GLU A 39 6.64 -29.11 3.34
N LEU A 40 7.84 -29.10 3.92
CA LEU A 40 8.73 -27.95 3.95
C LEU A 40 10.11 -28.41 3.48
N ILE A 41 10.64 -27.77 2.44
CA ILE A 41 11.97 -28.02 1.92
C ILE A 41 12.75 -26.72 2.01
N LEU A 42 13.77 -26.68 2.87
CA LEU A 42 14.65 -25.51 2.95
C LEU A 42 15.62 -25.57 1.77
N ASN A 43 15.58 -24.56 0.90
CA ASN A 43 16.46 -24.48 -0.26
C ASN A 43 17.74 -23.71 0.09
N LYS A 44 18.66 -23.65 -0.87
CA LYS A 44 20.01 -23.10 -0.70
C LYS A 44 19.99 -21.63 -0.30
N ILE A 45 20.96 -21.24 0.53
CA ILE A 45 21.29 -19.83 0.77
C ILE A 45 22.16 -19.37 -0.41
N ASN A 46 21.64 -18.46 -1.22
CA ASN A 46 22.46 -17.78 -2.23
C ASN A 46 23.05 -16.53 -1.58
N ALA A 47 24.38 -16.43 -1.63
CA ALA A 47 25.10 -15.27 -1.14
C ALA A 47 25.57 -14.46 -2.35
N GLU A 48 25.00 -13.26 -2.49
CA GLU A 48 25.47 -12.22 -3.38
C GLU A 48 26.42 -11.28 -2.61
N PRO A 49 27.24 -10.46 -3.28
CA PRO A 49 28.17 -9.54 -2.61
C PRO A 49 27.51 -8.62 -1.58
N GLU A 50 26.24 -8.27 -1.78
CA GLU A 50 25.49 -7.32 -0.95
C GLU A 50 24.31 -7.96 -0.18
N PHE A 51 23.91 -9.20 -0.51
CA PHE A 51 22.74 -9.85 0.09
C PHE A 51 22.94 -11.34 0.36
N LYS A 52 22.20 -11.87 1.34
CA LYS A 52 21.94 -13.30 1.49
C LYS A 52 20.47 -13.54 1.22
N VAL A 53 20.18 -14.33 0.19
CA VAL A 53 18.82 -14.76 -0.13
C VAL A 53 18.67 -16.21 0.31
N LEU A 54 17.77 -16.44 1.26
CA LEU A 54 17.35 -17.79 1.62
C LEU A 54 16.01 -18.08 0.98
N THR A 55 15.95 -19.20 0.26
CA THR A 55 14.71 -19.69 -0.33
C THR A 55 14.24 -20.92 0.42
N PHE A 56 12.93 -21.11 0.54
CA PHE A 56 12.35 -22.36 1.03
C PHE A 56 11.05 -22.65 0.29
N GLU A 57 10.77 -23.93 0.10
CA GLU A 57 9.58 -24.44 -0.55
C GLU A 57 8.61 -24.99 0.50
N VAL A 58 7.35 -24.66 0.34
CA VAL A 58 6.26 -25.11 1.19
C VAL A 58 5.23 -25.80 0.30
N LYS A 59 4.97 -27.08 0.52
CA LYS A 59 3.89 -27.80 -0.16
C LYS A 59 2.62 -27.70 0.68
N VAL A 60 1.57 -27.19 0.06
CA VAL A 60 0.31 -26.82 0.74
C VAL A 60 -0.83 -26.99 -0.25
N ASN A 61 -2.03 -27.22 0.28
CA ASN A 61 -3.23 -27.30 -0.53
C ASN A 61 -3.48 -25.96 -1.24
N SER A 62 -3.43 -25.95 -2.57
CA SER A 62 -3.46 -24.74 -3.38
C SER A 62 -4.72 -23.89 -3.16
N ALA A 63 -5.87 -24.50 -2.88
CA ALA A 63 -7.11 -23.76 -2.66
C ALA A 63 -7.10 -23.01 -1.31
N LEU A 64 -6.58 -23.64 -0.26
CA LEU A 64 -6.43 -23.03 1.06
C LEU A 64 -5.31 -22.00 1.09
N TYR A 65 -4.23 -22.26 0.35
CA TYR A 65 -3.11 -21.34 0.26
C TYR A 65 -3.41 -20.12 -0.61
N ILE A 66 -4.07 -20.28 -1.76
CA ILE A 66 -4.56 -19.14 -2.56
C ILE A 66 -5.57 -18.33 -1.74
N PHE A 67 -6.41 -18.97 -0.92
CA PHE A 67 -7.34 -18.29 -0.02
C PHE A 67 -6.63 -17.51 1.09
N HIS A 68 -5.58 -18.09 1.70
CA HIS A 68 -4.77 -17.42 2.71
C HIS A 68 -3.93 -16.28 2.13
N ILE A 69 -3.27 -16.47 0.98
CA ILE A 69 -2.54 -15.42 0.26
C ILE A 69 -3.46 -14.30 -0.17
N HIS A 70 -4.64 -14.59 -0.70
CA HIS A 70 -5.65 -13.56 -0.97
C HIS A 70 -6.20 -12.88 0.28
N ARG A 71 -5.82 -13.33 1.48
CA ARG A 71 -6.13 -12.70 2.76
C ARG A 71 -4.91 -11.97 3.36
N SER A 72 -3.69 -12.43 3.06
CA SER A 72 -2.42 -11.79 3.46
C SER A 72 -2.02 -10.64 2.52
N PHE A 73 -2.35 -10.70 1.23
CA PHE A 73 -2.35 -9.56 0.28
C PHE A 73 -3.36 -8.46 0.67
N VAL A 74 -4.12 -8.67 1.74
CA VAL A 74 -5.22 -7.81 2.19
C VAL A 74 -4.94 -7.23 3.57
N SER A 75 -3.79 -7.55 4.17
CA SER A 75 -3.43 -7.19 5.53
C SER A 75 -2.07 -6.53 5.72
N GLY A 76 -1.42 -6.01 4.66
CA GLY A 76 -0.13 -5.31 4.81
C GLY A 76 1.08 -6.20 5.11
N TRP A 77 0.91 -7.54 5.13
CA TRP A 77 2.03 -8.48 5.25
C TRP A 77 2.53 -8.87 3.87
N PHE A 78 3.69 -8.34 3.47
CA PHE A 78 4.36 -8.65 2.22
C PHE A 78 5.18 -9.95 2.33
N ASP A 79 4.51 -11.09 2.20
CA ASP A 79 5.15 -12.33 1.77
C ASP A 79 4.78 -12.61 0.32
N GLY A 80 5.73 -12.37 -0.58
CA GLY A 80 5.60 -12.71 -1.98
C GLY A 80 5.61 -14.23 -2.15
N TYR A 81 4.60 -14.77 -2.84
CA TYR A 81 4.67 -16.10 -3.42
C TYR A 81 4.64 -16.02 -4.94
N ILE A 82 5.44 -16.87 -5.59
CA ILE A 82 5.42 -17.05 -7.04
C ILE A 82 5.18 -18.51 -7.37
N GLU A 83 4.06 -18.76 -8.05
CA GLU A 83 3.77 -20.03 -8.70
C GLU A 83 4.90 -20.34 -9.66
N LYS A 84 5.62 -21.44 -9.40
CA LYS A 84 6.85 -21.92 -10.05
C LYS A 84 7.07 -21.38 -11.46
N LYS A 85 7.57 -20.15 -11.51
CA LYS A 85 8.25 -19.45 -12.60
C LYS A 85 9.16 -18.48 -11.88
N GLU A 86 10.23 -19.06 -11.36
CA GLU A 86 11.47 -18.43 -10.95
C GLU A 86 11.44 -16.89 -11.09
N ILE A 87 11.64 -16.15 -10.00
CA ILE A 87 12.47 -14.95 -10.14
C ILE A 87 13.86 -15.49 -10.46
N THR A 88 14.06 -15.83 -11.74
CA THR A 88 15.40 -15.98 -12.28
C THR A 88 16.07 -14.61 -12.20
N ASP A 89 17.40 -14.58 -12.19
CA ASP A 89 18.13 -13.36 -12.52
C ASP A 89 17.54 -12.71 -13.77
N GLU A 90 17.05 -13.49 -14.74
CA GLU A 90 16.40 -12.97 -15.95
C GLU A 90 15.11 -12.16 -15.67
N ARG A 91 14.24 -12.57 -14.73
CA ARG A 91 13.01 -11.81 -14.43
C ARG A 91 13.32 -10.52 -13.67
N THR A 92 14.25 -10.56 -12.72
CA THR A 92 14.74 -9.37 -12.02
C THR A 92 15.42 -8.42 -13.00
N GLN A 93 16.32 -8.92 -13.84
CA GLN A 93 16.98 -8.14 -14.89
C GLN A 93 15.96 -7.63 -15.90
N TYR A 94 14.93 -8.41 -16.24
CA TYR A 94 13.85 -7.94 -17.09
C TYR A 94 13.15 -6.72 -16.49
N ILE A 95 12.74 -6.78 -15.22
CA ILE A 95 12.11 -5.66 -14.52
C ILE A 95 13.03 -4.44 -14.53
N LEU A 96 14.29 -4.62 -14.11
CA LEU A 96 15.26 -3.54 -13.98
C LEU A 96 15.65 -2.91 -15.33
N ASN A 97 15.64 -3.69 -16.41
CA ASN A 97 15.99 -3.21 -17.75
C ASN A 97 14.79 -2.69 -18.55
N ASN A 98 13.54 -2.99 -18.16
CA ASN A 98 12.35 -2.67 -18.95
C ASN A 98 11.33 -1.77 -18.25
N TRP A 99 11.49 -1.43 -16.96
CA TRP A 99 10.50 -0.58 -16.27
C TRP A 99 10.34 0.81 -16.93
N GLU A 100 11.41 1.43 -17.43
CA GLU A 100 11.33 2.71 -18.15
C GLU A 100 10.56 2.58 -19.47
N ILE A 101 10.79 1.50 -20.20
CA ILE A 101 10.08 1.19 -21.45
C ILE A 101 8.60 0.92 -21.14
N ALA A 102 8.32 0.20 -20.07
CA ALA A 102 6.96 -0.05 -19.58
C ALA A 102 6.24 1.25 -19.19
N LEU A 103 6.97 2.23 -18.62
CA LEU A 103 6.46 3.57 -18.35
C LEU A 103 6.01 4.28 -19.63
N GLN A 104 6.83 4.22 -20.69
CA GLN A 104 6.53 4.80 -22.00
C GLN A 104 5.38 4.09 -22.71
N ASN A 105 5.24 2.78 -22.50
CA ASN A 105 4.20 1.94 -23.10
C ASN A 105 2.85 1.99 -22.37
N ASN A 106 2.68 2.85 -21.35
CA ASN A 106 1.47 2.93 -20.51
C ASN A 106 1.11 1.61 -19.81
N GLU A 107 2.11 0.82 -19.44
CA GLU A 107 1.92 -0.43 -18.67
C GLU A 107 1.70 -0.14 -17.17
N PHE A 108 2.12 1.04 -16.70
CA PHE A 108 1.84 1.52 -15.37
C PHE A 108 0.51 2.30 -15.32
N SER A 109 -0.24 2.08 -14.25
CA SER A 109 -1.49 2.78 -13.96
C SER A 109 -1.66 2.96 -12.46
N LEU A 110 -2.60 3.84 -12.07
CA LEU A 110 -2.95 4.05 -10.67
C LEU A 110 -4.37 3.53 -10.39
N ASN A 111 -4.47 2.69 -9.37
CA ASN A 111 -5.74 2.44 -8.70
C ASN A 111 -5.82 3.33 -7.46
N TYR A 112 -7.03 3.60 -7.00
CA TYR A 112 -7.32 4.48 -5.89
C TYR A 112 -8.15 3.74 -4.85
N GLN A 113 -7.71 3.76 -3.60
CA GLN A 113 -8.46 3.18 -2.50
C GLN A 113 -9.15 4.28 -1.67
N PRO A 114 -10.49 4.28 -1.56
CA PRO A 114 -11.22 5.20 -0.70
C PRO A 114 -10.82 5.10 0.78
N ILE A 115 -10.65 6.26 1.40
CA ILE A 115 -10.45 6.43 2.84
C ILE A 115 -11.60 7.28 3.38
N LEU A 116 -12.36 6.71 4.32
CA LEU A 116 -13.56 7.33 4.87
C LEU A 116 -13.20 8.17 6.10
N ASN A 117 -13.78 9.37 6.18
CA ASN A 117 -13.78 10.15 7.41
C ASN A 117 -14.93 9.71 8.31
N LEU A 118 -14.60 9.28 9.53
CA LEU A 118 -15.58 8.76 10.49
C LEU A 118 -16.55 9.83 11.00
N LYS A 119 -16.11 11.09 11.10
CA LYS A 119 -16.92 12.22 11.58
C LYS A 119 -17.96 12.64 10.55
N SER A 120 -17.58 12.79 9.29
CA SER A 120 -18.52 13.16 8.22
C SER A 120 -19.25 11.96 7.61
N ASN A 121 -18.76 10.74 7.87
CA ASN A 121 -19.21 9.51 7.23
C ASN A 121 -19.21 9.61 5.69
N SER A 122 -18.17 10.26 5.16
CA SER A 122 -17.99 10.49 3.72
C SER A 122 -16.55 10.16 3.30
N CYS A 123 -16.38 9.79 2.04
CA CYS A 123 -15.05 9.61 1.44
C CYS A 123 -14.45 11.00 1.21
N THR A 124 -13.46 11.35 2.02
CA THR A 124 -12.74 12.64 1.93
C THR A 124 -11.31 12.46 1.45
N ASN A 125 -10.83 11.22 1.39
CA ASN A 125 -9.43 10.87 1.16
C ASN A 125 -9.39 9.65 0.23
N VAL A 126 -8.36 9.53 -0.59
CA VAL A 126 -8.05 8.34 -1.39
C VAL A 126 -6.55 8.08 -1.37
N GLU A 127 -6.14 6.82 -1.40
CA GLU A 127 -4.75 6.44 -1.58
C GLU A 127 -4.49 6.03 -3.02
N ALA A 128 -3.47 6.61 -3.65
CA ALA A 128 -3.01 6.25 -4.98
C ALA A 128 -2.02 5.07 -4.92
N LEU A 129 -2.40 3.96 -5.54
CA LEU A 129 -1.69 2.70 -5.49
C LEU A 129 -1.27 2.29 -6.91
N ILE A 130 0.04 2.22 -7.13
CA ILE A 130 0.62 1.87 -8.43
C ILE A 130 0.29 0.43 -8.85
N ARG A 131 0.03 0.24 -10.14
CA ARG A 131 -0.23 -1.05 -10.77
C ARG A 131 0.65 -1.16 -12.00
N TRP A 132 1.31 -2.29 -12.16
CA TRP A 132 2.05 -2.62 -13.39
C TRP A 132 1.38 -3.81 -14.06
N LYS A 133 0.84 -3.59 -15.26
CA LYS A 133 0.31 -4.64 -16.12
C LYS A 133 1.18 -4.78 -17.36
N HIS A 134 1.92 -5.89 -17.45
CA HIS A 134 2.67 -6.24 -18.64
C HIS A 134 1.88 -7.29 -19.43
N LYS A 135 1.34 -6.91 -20.60
CA LYS A 135 0.43 -7.76 -21.40
C LYS A 135 -0.77 -8.23 -20.56
N GLU A 136 -0.87 -9.54 -20.30
CA GLU A 136 -1.92 -10.13 -19.44
C GLU A 136 -1.45 -10.47 -18.03
N GLU A 137 -0.19 -10.14 -17.69
CA GLU A 137 0.38 -10.40 -16.37
C GLU A 137 0.40 -9.13 -15.51
N TYR A 138 0.03 -9.28 -14.24
CA TYR A 138 0.21 -8.22 -13.24
C TYR A 138 1.52 -8.43 -12.51
N ILE A 139 2.36 -7.39 -12.49
CA ILE A 139 3.60 -7.38 -11.73
C ILE A 139 3.33 -6.62 -10.42
N SER A 140 3.54 -7.29 -9.30
CA SER A 140 3.24 -6.75 -7.97
C SER A 140 4.19 -5.60 -7.61
N PRO A 141 3.70 -4.48 -7.05
CA PRO A 141 4.53 -3.44 -6.44
C PRO A 141 5.55 -3.98 -5.45
N ALA A 142 5.19 -5.01 -4.68
CA ALA A 142 6.08 -5.70 -3.75
C ALA A 142 7.31 -6.32 -4.40
N VAL A 143 7.26 -6.58 -5.72
CA VAL A 143 8.37 -7.17 -6.47
C VAL A 143 9.24 -6.08 -7.06
N PHE A 144 8.65 -5.08 -7.74
CA PHE A 144 9.46 -4.11 -8.47
C PHE A 144 9.90 -2.90 -7.64
N ILE A 145 9.14 -2.47 -6.63
CA ILE A 145 9.53 -1.30 -5.81
C ILE A 145 10.85 -1.57 -5.07
N PRO A 146 11.03 -2.69 -4.33
CA PRO A 146 12.29 -2.94 -3.64
C PRO A 146 13.48 -3.08 -4.59
N LEU A 147 13.25 -3.60 -5.81
CA LEU A 147 14.29 -3.71 -6.83
C LEU A 147 14.76 -2.35 -7.34
N LEU A 148 13.83 -1.43 -7.58
CA LEU A 148 14.14 -0.07 -8.04
C LEU A 148 14.75 0.78 -6.92
N GLU A 149 14.28 0.60 -5.68
CA GLU A 149 14.83 1.28 -4.50
C GLU A 149 16.30 0.88 -4.28
N ALA A 150 16.60 -0.42 -4.31
CA ALA A 150 17.96 -0.94 -4.17
C ALA A 150 18.93 -0.45 -5.26
N ARG A 151 18.43 0.01 -6.42
CA ARG A 151 19.24 0.57 -7.51
C ARG A 151 19.21 2.10 -7.59
N GLU A 152 18.59 2.78 -6.63
CA GLU A 152 18.44 4.23 -6.65
C GLU A 152 17.65 4.75 -7.87
N GLN A 153 16.80 3.90 -8.46
CA GLN A 153 16.01 4.20 -9.67
C GLN A 153 14.54 4.49 -9.36
N LEU A 154 14.13 4.38 -8.10
CA LEU A 154 12.73 4.53 -7.70
C LEU A 154 12.20 5.97 -7.90
N SER A 155 13.06 6.98 -7.77
CA SER A 155 12.61 8.38 -7.78
C SER A 155 11.92 8.80 -9.07
N GLN A 156 12.42 8.36 -10.23
CA GLN A 156 11.78 8.62 -11.52
C GLN A 156 10.37 8.00 -11.61
N LEU A 157 10.17 6.80 -11.05
CA LEU A 157 8.84 6.19 -10.97
C LEU A 157 7.93 6.98 -10.04
N GLU A 158 8.45 7.45 -8.90
CA GLU A 158 7.70 8.25 -7.93
C GLU A 158 7.30 9.62 -8.49
N TYR A 159 8.16 10.30 -9.25
CA TYR A 159 7.79 11.52 -9.97
C TYR A 159 6.69 11.27 -11.01
N TRP A 160 6.73 10.12 -11.71
CA TRP A 160 5.65 9.72 -12.61
C TRP A 160 4.33 9.50 -11.84
N VAL A 161 4.39 8.87 -10.66
CA VAL A 161 3.21 8.69 -9.79
C VAL A 161 2.66 10.05 -9.37
N ILE A 162 3.51 10.96 -8.86
CA ILE A 162 3.11 12.32 -8.44
C ILE A 162 2.45 13.06 -9.59
N GLU A 163 3.07 13.08 -10.77
CA GLU A 163 2.50 13.75 -11.94
C GLU A 163 1.15 13.13 -12.34
N THR A 164 1.03 11.81 -12.30
CA THR A 164 -0.21 11.09 -12.65
C THR A 164 -1.33 11.38 -11.65
N VAL A 165 -1.02 11.44 -10.35
CA VAL A 165 -1.95 11.86 -9.31
C VAL A 165 -2.39 13.30 -9.53
N PHE A 166 -1.47 14.21 -9.85
CA PHE A 166 -1.81 15.61 -10.06
C PHE A 166 -2.73 15.79 -11.27
N LYS A 167 -2.46 15.10 -12.38
CA LYS A 167 -3.38 15.01 -13.53
C LYS A 167 -4.76 14.52 -13.10
N GLN A 168 -4.81 13.44 -12.30
CA GLN A 168 -6.08 12.88 -11.86
C GLN A 168 -6.86 13.82 -10.93
N ILE A 169 -6.17 14.56 -10.06
CA ILE A 169 -6.77 15.58 -9.21
C ILE A 169 -7.40 16.67 -10.08
N CYS A 170 -6.74 17.16 -11.14
CA CYS A 170 -7.35 18.12 -12.07
C CYS A 170 -8.67 17.59 -12.65
N GLU A 171 -8.70 16.34 -13.08
CA GLU A 171 -9.92 15.71 -13.64
C GLU A 171 -11.05 15.63 -12.62
N TRP A 172 -10.74 15.30 -11.36
CA TRP A 172 -11.72 15.34 -10.28
C TRP A 172 -12.21 16.76 -9.99
N GLN A 173 -11.32 17.75 -10.01
CA GLN A 173 -11.69 19.15 -9.80
C GLN A 173 -12.66 19.68 -10.87
N LYS A 174 -12.54 19.24 -12.13
CA LYS A 174 -13.51 19.54 -13.20
C LYS A 174 -14.92 19.04 -12.90
N ASN A 175 -15.05 18.04 -12.03
CA ASN A 175 -16.31 17.46 -11.57
C ASN A 175 -16.73 17.98 -10.17
N ASP A 176 -16.16 19.10 -9.71
CA ASP A 176 -16.36 19.66 -8.37
C ASP A 176 -16.10 18.67 -7.24
N ILE A 177 -15.11 17.79 -7.43
CA ILE A 177 -14.61 16.85 -6.45
C ILE A 177 -13.28 17.37 -5.92
N ARG A 178 -13.26 17.68 -4.62
CA ARG A 178 -12.06 18.05 -3.88
C ARG A 178 -11.79 16.95 -2.86
N ILE A 179 -10.74 16.19 -3.09
CA ILE A 179 -10.39 15.02 -2.28
C ILE A 179 -8.90 15.06 -1.96
N LYS A 180 -8.54 14.70 -0.73
CA LYS A 180 -7.13 14.53 -0.36
C LYS A 180 -6.61 13.23 -0.95
N THR A 181 -5.43 13.25 -1.54
CA THR A 181 -4.84 12.08 -2.19
C THR A 181 -3.54 11.73 -1.50
N HIS A 182 -3.46 10.49 -1.01
CA HIS A 182 -2.27 9.93 -0.41
C HIS A 182 -1.38 9.32 -1.50
N ILE A 183 -0.08 9.57 -1.40
CA ILE A 183 0.94 9.13 -2.35
C ILE A 183 2.09 8.53 -1.54
N ASN A 184 2.39 7.26 -1.77
CA ASN A 184 3.57 6.60 -1.23
C ASN A 184 4.85 7.23 -1.81
N ILE A 185 5.79 7.58 -0.94
CA ILE A 185 7.07 8.17 -1.32
C ILE A 185 8.21 7.62 -0.46
N SER A 186 9.32 7.30 -1.10
CA SER A 186 10.55 6.87 -0.44
C SER A 186 11.30 8.04 0.19
N ASN A 187 12.01 7.78 1.28
CA ASN A 187 12.90 8.79 1.87
C ASN A 187 14.01 9.21 0.90
N GLN A 188 14.45 8.28 0.05
CA GLN A 188 15.49 8.53 -0.93
C GLN A 188 15.09 9.63 -1.91
N THR A 189 13.86 9.62 -2.38
CA THR A 189 13.35 10.68 -3.26
C THR A 189 13.11 11.97 -2.49
N LEU A 190 12.57 11.90 -1.26
CA LEU A 190 12.34 13.09 -0.44
C LEU A 190 13.63 13.84 -0.07
N GLN A 191 14.76 13.14 0.06
CA GLN A 191 16.05 13.76 0.40
C GLN A 191 16.79 14.35 -0.81
N GLU A 192 16.32 14.12 -2.05
CA GLU A 192 16.92 14.73 -3.24
C GLU A 192 16.82 16.26 -3.16
N ASP A 193 17.93 16.96 -3.41
CA ASP A 193 17.95 18.43 -3.41
C ASP A 193 16.95 19.03 -4.42
N SER A 194 16.63 18.29 -5.48
CA SER A 194 15.72 18.71 -6.54
C SER A 194 14.22 18.49 -6.20
N PHE A 195 13.91 17.67 -5.19
CA PHE A 195 12.54 17.19 -4.94
C PHE A 195 11.54 18.32 -4.70
N LEU A 196 11.86 19.24 -3.78
CA LEU A 196 10.99 20.37 -3.46
C LEU A 196 10.67 21.20 -4.72
N ASN A 197 11.68 21.50 -5.54
CA ASN A 197 11.49 22.29 -6.74
C ASN A 197 10.66 21.53 -7.79
N ASN A 198 10.95 20.25 -8.01
CA ASN A 198 10.21 19.42 -8.96
C ASN A 198 8.74 19.26 -8.55
N PHE A 199 8.48 18.97 -7.27
CA PHE A 199 7.14 18.86 -6.71
C PHE A 199 6.35 20.16 -6.87
N THR A 200 6.93 21.31 -6.51
CA THR A 200 6.25 22.61 -6.61
C THR A 200 6.00 23.05 -8.06
N GLN A 201 6.92 22.75 -8.98
CA GLN A 201 6.72 22.95 -10.41
C GLN A 201 5.56 22.10 -10.94
N LEU A 202 5.49 20.81 -10.57
CA LEU A 202 4.37 19.94 -10.94
C LEU A 202 3.05 20.45 -10.35
N ALA A 203 3.03 20.82 -9.06
CA ALA A 203 1.83 21.31 -8.40
C ALA A 203 1.30 22.57 -9.09
N THR A 204 2.21 23.48 -9.47
CA THR A 204 1.88 24.69 -10.23
C THR A 204 1.36 24.35 -11.63
N LYS A 205 2.06 23.48 -12.36
CA LYS A 205 1.69 23.04 -13.73
C LYS A 205 0.26 22.49 -13.79
N TYR A 206 -0.16 21.75 -12.76
CA TYR A 206 -1.47 21.11 -12.68
C TYR A 206 -2.47 21.87 -11.79
N ASN A 207 -2.10 23.05 -11.26
CA ASN A 207 -2.94 23.83 -10.35
C ASN A 207 -3.49 22.99 -9.17
N VAL A 208 -2.62 22.15 -8.60
CA VAL A 208 -2.92 21.29 -7.46
C VAL A 208 -2.53 22.03 -6.18
N SER A 209 -3.48 22.19 -5.26
CA SER A 209 -3.19 22.74 -3.94
C SER A 209 -2.37 21.72 -3.13
N PRO A 210 -1.23 22.11 -2.54
CA PRO A 210 -0.44 21.20 -1.71
C PRO A 210 -1.22 20.61 -0.52
N GLU A 211 -2.23 21.33 0.00
CA GLU A 211 -3.14 20.85 1.07
C GLU A 211 -3.99 19.63 0.70
N SER A 212 -4.09 19.34 -0.61
CA SER A 212 -4.77 18.15 -1.12
C SER A 212 -3.86 16.93 -1.20
N ILE A 213 -2.56 17.08 -0.90
CA ILE A 213 -1.58 16.00 -0.99
C ILE A 213 -1.18 15.52 0.40
N ILE A 214 -1.21 14.20 0.55
CA ILE A 214 -0.65 13.51 1.71
C ILE A 214 0.48 12.63 1.17
N LEU A 215 1.70 12.85 1.65
CA LEU A 215 2.85 12.01 1.32
C LEU A 215 3.03 10.97 2.44
N GLU A 216 2.96 9.70 2.06
CA GLU A 216 3.10 8.56 2.97
C GLU A 216 4.54 8.04 2.92
N ILE A 217 5.18 7.98 4.07
CA ILE A 217 6.55 7.44 4.25
C ILE A 217 6.48 6.15 5.08
N THR A 218 7.19 5.11 4.65
CA THR A 218 7.18 3.80 5.34
C THR A 218 8.11 3.78 6.55
N GLU A 219 7.70 3.15 7.65
CA GLU A 219 8.55 2.99 8.86
C GLU A 219 9.80 2.11 8.61
N HIS A 220 9.72 1.16 7.68
CA HIS A 220 10.75 0.14 7.45
C HIS A 220 11.95 0.60 6.63
N SER A 221 11.81 1.70 5.90
CA SER A 221 12.96 2.33 5.25
C SER A 221 13.94 2.78 6.34
N SER A 222 15.23 2.52 6.19
CA SER A 222 16.24 3.02 7.13
C SER A 222 16.21 4.55 7.08
N LEU A 223 15.40 5.15 7.96
CA LEU A 223 15.19 6.59 8.09
C LEU A 223 16.48 7.22 8.63
N THR A 224 17.42 7.44 7.72
CA THR A 224 18.56 8.32 7.96
C THR A 224 18.05 9.75 7.86
N VAL A 225 17.85 10.39 9.00
CA VAL A 225 17.38 11.77 9.06
C VAL A 225 18.53 12.68 8.63
N SER A 226 18.58 12.99 7.34
CA SER A 226 19.50 13.95 6.76
C SER A 226 18.95 15.38 6.88
N GLU A 227 19.84 16.38 6.83
CA GLU A 227 19.43 17.78 6.82
C GLU A 227 18.57 18.12 5.58
N SER A 228 18.85 17.49 4.43
CA SER A 228 18.06 17.70 3.21
C SER A 228 16.64 17.17 3.36
N LEU A 229 16.46 15.97 3.93
CA LEU A 229 15.15 15.39 4.20
C LEU A 229 14.31 16.31 5.09
N VAL A 230 14.87 16.74 6.23
CA VAL A 230 14.19 17.65 7.17
C VAL A 230 13.82 18.97 6.49
N SER A 231 14.75 19.56 5.74
CA SER A 231 14.55 20.82 5.01
C SER A 231 13.44 20.72 3.96
N ASN A 232 13.44 19.66 3.15
CA ASN A 232 12.43 19.43 2.11
C ASN A 232 11.05 19.19 2.71
N MET A 233 10.94 18.30 3.69
CA MET A 233 9.67 18.02 4.35
C MET A 233 9.11 19.27 5.04
N THR A 234 9.95 20.04 5.73
CA THR A 234 9.51 21.26 6.44
C THR A 234 8.95 22.28 5.46
N LYS A 235 9.66 22.56 4.36
CA LYS A 235 9.19 23.51 3.34
C LYS A 235 7.92 23.04 2.64
N LEU A 236 7.79 21.74 2.38
CA LEU A 236 6.55 21.19 1.81
C LEU A 236 5.38 21.29 2.79
N ALA A 237 5.63 21.06 4.08
CA ALA A 237 4.63 21.22 5.12
C ALA A 237 4.17 22.68 5.26
N GLU A 238 5.08 23.65 5.17
CA GLU A 238 4.77 25.09 5.12
C GLU A 238 3.89 25.47 3.92
N LEU A 239 4.04 24.76 2.79
CA LEU A 239 3.16 24.92 1.62
C LEU A 239 1.79 24.23 1.78
N GLY A 240 1.62 23.40 2.81
CA GLY A 240 0.38 22.70 3.14
C GLY A 240 0.39 21.20 2.87
N VAL A 241 1.49 20.62 2.35
CA VAL A 241 1.60 19.16 2.19
C VAL A 241 1.52 18.49 3.57
N ILE A 242 0.75 17.41 3.65
CA ILE A 242 0.62 16.63 4.87
C ILE A 242 1.54 15.41 4.78
N PHE A 243 2.26 15.10 5.85
CA PHE A 243 3.07 13.88 5.93
C PHE A 243 2.42 12.85 6.84
N ALA A 244 2.34 11.62 6.34
CA ALA A 244 1.83 10.46 7.06
C ALA A 244 2.93 9.40 7.20
N ILE A 245 2.99 8.75 8.37
CA ILE A 245 3.75 7.49 8.51
C ILE A 245 2.83 6.34 8.14
N ASP A 246 3.31 5.48 7.24
CA ASP A 246 2.67 4.22 6.87
C ASP A 246 3.21 3.02 7.66
N ASP A 247 2.39 1.98 7.78
CA ASP A 247 2.70 0.73 8.50
C ASP A 247 3.15 0.90 9.96
N PHE A 248 2.61 1.90 10.67
CA PHE A 248 3.06 2.23 12.02
C PHE A 248 2.92 1.04 12.98
N GLY A 249 4.06 0.64 13.56
CA GLY A 249 4.19 -0.42 14.55
C GLY A 249 4.54 -1.79 13.97
N ALA A 250 4.76 -1.91 12.67
CA ALA A 250 5.27 -3.13 12.04
C ALA A 250 6.78 -3.36 12.29
N GLY A 251 7.51 -2.34 12.79
CA GLY A 251 8.97 -2.35 12.96
C GLY A 251 9.53 -1.70 14.24
N HIS A 252 10.80 -1.26 14.18
CA HIS A 252 11.52 -0.66 15.31
C HIS A 252 11.10 0.81 15.55
N THR A 253 10.08 0.99 16.39
CA THR A 253 9.74 2.20 17.19
C THR A 253 9.87 3.59 16.51
N SER A 254 8.92 3.91 15.63
CA SER A 254 8.68 5.18 14.91
C SER A 254 8.50 6.50 15.71
N PHE A 255 8.24 6.47 17.03
CA PHE A 255 7.97 7.71 17.78
C PHE A 255 9.14 8.72 17.82
N SER A 256 10.38 8.27 17.62
CA SER A 256 11.55 9.16 17.60
C SER A 256 11.50 10.18 16.48
N TYR A 257 10.91 9.84 15.34
CA TYR A 257 10.86 10.71 14.15
C TYR A 257 9.69 11.69 14.17
N ILE A 258 8.62 11.34 14.88
CA ILE A 258 7.43 12.17 15.02
C ILE A 258 7.76 13.56 15.59
N ASN A 259 8.77 13.65 16.47
CA ASN A 259 9.17 14.93 17.07
C ASN A 259 10.14 15.74 16.21
N THR A 260 10.79 15.12 15.21
CA THR A 260 11.83 15.78 14.40
C THR A 260 11.36 16.12 12.98
N LEU A 261 10.44 15.35 12.44
CA LEU A 261 9.87 15.54 11.11
C LEU A 261 8.46 16.16 11.21
N PRO A 262 8.00 16.93 10.20
CA PRO A 262 6.69 17.59 10.22
C PRO A 262 5.54 16.60 9.91
N ILE A 263 5.49 15.51 10.66
CA ILE A 263 4.52 14.43 10.52
C ILE A 263 3.26 14.82 11.29
N SER A 264 2.11 14.71 10.64
CA SER A 264 0.81 15.06 11.23
C SER A 264 -0.24 13.97 11.08
N MET A 265 0.12 12.85 10.44
CA MET A 265 -0.76 11.72 10.24
C MET A 265 -0.03 10.40 10.48
N VAL A 266 -0.75 9.40 10.98
CA VAL A 266 -0.25 8.05 11.19
C VAL A 266 -1.29 7.04 10.73
N LYS A 267 -0.85 6.07 9.92
CA LYS A 267 -1.62 4.92 9.46
C LYS A 267 -1.29 3.73 10.35
N ILE A 268 -2.29 3.25 11.09
CA ILE A 268 -2.16 2.10 11.99
C ILE A 268 -2.46 0.84 11.19
N ASP A 269 -1.45 0.00 11.05
CA ASP A 269 -1.54 -1.26 10.33
C ASP A 269 -2.60 -2.21 10.93
N LYS A 270 -3.18 -3.03 10.05
CA LYS A 270 -4.22 -4.00 10.38
C LYS A 270 -3.81 -4.92 11.52
N GLN A 271 -2.54 -5.30 11.65
CA GLN A 271 -2.09 -6.23 12.70
C GLN A 271 -2.44 -5.75 14.12
N PHE A 272 -2.45 -4.43 14.36
CA PHE A 272 -2.85 -3.88 15.66
C PHE A 272 -4.36 -3.93 15.88
N ILE A 273 -5.12 -3.86 14.79
CA ILE A 273 -6.57 -3.81 14.78
C ILE A 273 -7.16 -5.22 14.91
N ASP A 274 -6.57 -6.22 14.26
CA ASP A 274 -7.06 -7.59 14.23
C ASP A 274 -6.97 -8.28 15.62
N ASN A 275 -6.05 -7.81 16.48
CA ASN A 275 -5.84 -8.32 17.84
C ASN A 275 -6.99 -8.00 18.85
N GLY A 276 -8.14 -7.50 18.39
CA GLY A 276 -9.41 -7.52 19.12
C GLY A 276 -9.71 -6.34 20.06
N LYS A 277 -10.93 -6.38 20.63
CA LYS A 277 -11.63 -5.27 21.35
C LYS A 277 -10.88 -4.69 22.56
N ASN A 278 -9.93 -5.43 23.15
CA ASN A 278 -9.21 -5.06 24.37
C ASN A 278 -7.70 -4.96 24.14
N ASN A 279 -7.27 -4.57 22.94
CA ASN A 279 -5.87 -4.27 22.71
C ASN A 279 -5.46 -2.98 23.44
N ALA A 280 -5.00 -3.13 24.69
CA ALA A 280 -4.49 -2.03 25.52
C ALA A 280 -3.32 -1.29 24.84
N VAL A 281 -2.53 -2.00 24.03
CA VAL A 281 -1.45 -1.41 23.23
C VAL A 281 -2.02 -0.48 22.17
N LEU A 282 -3.02 -0.93 21.40
CA LEU A 282 -3.69 -0.08 20.41
C LEU A 282 -4.34 1.15 21.06
N GLN A 283 -4.96 0.99 22.25
CA GLN A 283 -5.52 2.14 22.97
C GLN A 283 -4.43 3.11 23.43
N ALA A 284 -3.30 2.61 23.94
CA ALA A 284 -2.17 3.44 24.35
C ALA A 284 -1.57 4.20 23.16
N ILE A 285 -1.39 3.53 22.01
CA ILE A 285 -0.92 4.15 20.76
C ILE A 285 -1.88 5.26 20.33
N ILE A 286 -3.19 4.97 20.26
CA ILE A 286 -4.19 5.97 19.88
C ILE A 286 -4.17 7.17 20.84
N ASN A 287 -4.10 6.94 22.15
CA ASN A 287 -4.04 8.02 23.13
C ASN A 287 -2.76 8.88 22.97
N ALA A 288 -1.61 8.24 22.71
CA ALA A 288 -0.34 8.94 22.48
C ALA A 288 -0.42 9.79 21.21
N LEU A 289 -0.86 9.23 20.08
CA LEU A 289 -1.02 9.93 18.81
C LEU A 289 -2.00 11.13 18.93
N ASN A 290 -3.09 10.96 19.66
CA ASN A 290 -4.02 12.07 19.93
C ASN A 290 -3.40 13.17 20.79
N THR A 291 -2.58 12.80 21.79
CA THR A 291 -1.86 13.78 22.62
C THR A 291 -0.88 14.61 21.79
N LEU A 292 -0.33 14.00 20.73
CA LEU A 292 0.53 14.65 19.73
C LEU A 292 -0.27 15.37 18.63
N ASN A 293 -1.59 15.47 18.77
CA ASN A 293 -2.51 16.08 17.79
C ASN A 293 -2.42 15.48 16.38
N MET A 294 -2.11 14.18 16.27
CA MET A 294 -1.99 13.49 14.99
C MET A 294 -3.34 13.01 14.46
N THR A 295 -3.51 13.09 13.15
CA THR A 295 -4.60 12.40 12.47
C THR A 295 -4.30 10.91 12.40
N ILE A 296 -5.28 10.08 12.74
CA ILE A 296 -5.11 8.63 12.78
C ILE A 296 -5.96 7.99 11.68
N VAL A 297 -5.32 7.20 10.82
CA VAL A 297 -5.94 6.32 9.84
C VAL A 297 -5.87 4.89 10.36
N ALA A 298 -6.98 4.17 10.41
CA ALA A 298 -6.99 2.75 10.73
C ALA A 298 -7.13 1.92 9.44
N GLU A 299 -6.19 1.01 9.21
CA GLU A 299 -6.11 0.25 7.97
C GLU A 299 -6.68 -1.17 8.06
N GLY A 300 -6.86 -1.80 6.90
CA GLY A 300 -7.26 -3.21 6.81
C GLY A 300 -8.62 -3.53 7.45
N ILE A 301 -9.54 -2.56 7.53
CA ILE A 301 -10.87 -2.81 8.08
C ILE A 301 -11.69 -3.69 7.14
N GLU A 302 -12.07 -4.89 7.59
CA GLU A 302 -12.78 -5.89 6.78
C GLU A 302 -14.20 -6.20 7.28
N THR A 303 -14.46 -6.05 8.57
CA THR A 303 -15.74 -6.48 9.19
C THR A 303 -16.52 -5.32 9.81
N ASP A 304 -17.84 -5.51 9.94
CA ASP A 304 -18.70 -4.57 10.68
C ASP A 304 -18.27 -4.45 12.15
N GLU A 305 -17.71 -5.52 12.71
CA GLU A 305 -17.24 -5.58 14.09
C GLU A 305 -15.98 -4.73 14.28
N MET A 306 -14.98 -4.85 13.40
CA MET A 306 -13.82 -3.96 13.37
C MET A 306 -14.27 -2.51 13.23
N MET A 307 -15.23 -2.26 12.35
CA MET A 307 -15.81 -0.94 12.16
C MET A 307 -16.46 -0.35 13.41
N GLN A 308 -17.28 -1.15 14.10
CA GLN A 308 -17.89 -0.72 15.36
C GLN A 308 -16.82 -0.40 16.39
N GLN A 309 -15.74 -1.20 16.47
CA GLN A 309 -14.62 -0.93 17.38
C GLN A 309 -13.92 0.41 17.12
N MET A 310 -13.75 0.79 15.85
CA MET A 310 -13.10 2.06 15.50
C MET A 310 -13.94 3.28 15.91
N LYS A 311 -15.28 3.18 15.93
CA LYS A 311 -16.16 4.29 16.31
C LYS A 311 -16.06 4.70 17.77
N TRP A 312 -15.63 3.79 18.65
CA TRP A 312 -15.43 4.07 20.08
C TRP A 312 -14.06 4.67 20.38
N LYS A 313 -13.16 4.65 19.39
CA LYS A 313 -11.79 5.14 19.52
C LYS A 313 -11.69 6.53 18.87
N ALA A 314 -10.78 7.37 19.33
CA ALA A 314 -10.53 8.68 18.76
C ALA A 314 -9.72 8.57 17.44
N ILE A 315 -10.24 7.78 16.50
CA ILE A 315 -9.72 7.54 15.16
C ILE A 315 -10.47 8.45 14.20
N HIS A 316 -9.76 8.99 13.21
CA HIS A 316 -10.28 10.03 12.34
C HIS A 316 -10.71 9.47 10.98
N LEU A 317 -9.84 8.64 10.42
CA LEU A 317 -9.95 8.09 9.08
C LEU A 317 -9.87 6.57 9.13
N ILE A 318 -10.50 5.91 8.16
CA ILE A 318 -10.49 4.46 8.05
C ILE A 318 -10.33 4.03 6.60
N GLN A 319 -9.63 2.92 6.42
CA GLN A 319 -9.37 2.30 5.13
C GLN A 319 -9.53 0.79 5.25
N GLY A 320 -10.08 0.17 4.22
CA GLY A 320 -10.18 -1.28 4.18
C GLY A 320 -11.22 -1.82 3.24
N TYR A 321 -11.15 -3.14 3.01
CA TYR A 321 -11.96 -3.83 2.01
C TYR A 321 -13.42 -3.95 2.40
N HIS A 322 -13.76 -3.71 3.67
CA HIS A 322 -15.12 -3.51 4.11
C HIS A 322 -15.84 -2.42 3.29
N TYR A 323 -15.09 -1.38 2.89
CA TYR A 323 -15.59 -0.25 2.12
C TYR A 323 -15.37 -0.46 0.63
N SER A 324 -14.10 -0.60 0.26
CA SER A 324 -13.69 -0.71 -1.13
C SER A 324 -12.30 -1.29 -1.21
N LYS A 325 -12.11 -2.16 -2.19
CA LYS A 325 -10.78 -2.47 -2.70
C LYS A 325 -10.23 -1.26 -3.48
N PRO A 326 -8.93 -1.22 -3.77
CA PRO A 326 -8.39 -0.28 -4.75
C PRO A 326 -9.10 -0.44 -6.11
N VAL A 327 -9.58 0.65 -6.69
CA VAL A 327 -10.36 0.67 -7.94
C VAL A 327 -9.79 1.70 -8.92
N THR A 328 -10.13 1.61 -10.20
CA THR A 328 -9.68 2.62 -11.17
C THR A 328 -10.35 3.97 -10.89
N ALA A 329 -9.78 5.08 -11.38
CA ALA A 329 -10.39 6.41 -11.24
C ALA A 329 -11.83 6.47 -11.79
N CYS A 330 -12.10 5.77 -12.90
CA CYS A 330 -13.43 5.67 -13.50
C CYS A 330 -14.43 4.95 -12.58
N GLN A 331 -14.00 3.87 -11.93
CA GLN A 331 -14.82 3.13 -10.96
C GLN A 331 -15.02 3.90 -9.64
N LEU A 332 -14.05 4.74 -9.27
CA LEU A 332 -14.09 5.57 -8.07
C LEU A 332 -15.07 6.74 -8.21
N LEU A 333 -15.17 7.36 -9.39
CA LEU A 333 -15.96 8.58 -9.61
C LEU A 333 -17.43 8.47 -9.12
N PRO A 334 -18.19 7.40 -9.41
CA PRO A 334 -19.54 7.23 -8.87
C PRO A 334 -19.60 7.17 -7.34
N ILE A 335 -18.56 6.66 -6.68
CA ILE A 335 -18.47 6.59 -5.21
C ILE A 335 -18.32 8.02 -4.65
N LEU A 336 -17.45 8.83 -5.27
CA LEU A 336 -17.21 10.22 -4.88
C LEU A 336 -18.38 11.16 -5.17
N LEU A 337 -19.19 10.87 -6.17
CA LEU A 337 -20.39 11.64 -6.47
C LEU A 337 -21.55 11.29 -5.53
N LYS A 338 -21.65 10.02 -5.10
CA LYS A 338 -22.68 9.57 -4.16
C LYS A 338 -22.50 10.14 -2.75
N THR A 339 -21.28 10.44 -2.31
CA THR A 339 -21.01 10.99 -0.96
C THR A 339 -21.57 12.39 -0.72
N LYS A 340 -22.01 13.12 -1.75
CA LYS A 340 -22.84 14.36 -1.58
C LYS A 340 -24.28 14.05 -1.13
N LEU A 341 -24.73 12.81 -1.23
CA LEU A 341 -26.02 12.33 -0.72
C LEU A 341 -25.77 11.48 0.52
N HIS A 342 -26.40 11.84 1.65
CA HIS A 342 -26.28 11.13 2.92
C HIS A 342 -26.20 9.60 2.75
N PHE A 343 -25.10 9.00 3.24
CA PHE A 343 -24.96 7.55 3.38
C PHE A 343 -25.91 7.03 4.47
N LYS A 344 -27.21 6.95 4.16
CA LYS A 344 -28.10 6.03 4.86
C LYS A 344 -27.78 4.62 4.37
N ARG A 345 -27.58 3.72 5.35
CA ARG A 345 -27.40 2.27 5.17
C ARG A 345 -28.31 1.73 4.06
N GLU A 346 -27.74 1.33 2.93
CA GLU A 346 -28.37 0.37 2.02
C GLU A 346 -27.50 -0.89 1.90
N LYS A 347 -27.35 -1.61 3.02
CA LYS A 347 -27.12 -3.06 2.98
C LYS A 347 -28.46 -3.75 2.67
N ALA A 348 -28.93 -3.63 1.42
CA ALA A 348 -30.04 -4.46 0.91
C ALA A 348 -30.12 -4.55 -0.62
N ASN A 349 -29.73 -3.54 -1.40
CA ASN A 349 -30.12 -3.48 -2.82
C ASN A 349 -29.02 -3.77 -3.87
N ILE A 350 -27.76 -4.01 -3.47
CA ILE A 350 -26.69 -4.28 -4.45
C ILE A 350 -26.78 -5.73 -5.01
N LYS A 351 -27.42 -6.68 -4.32
CA LYS A 351 -27.65 -8.03 -4.86
C LYS A 351 -28.74 -8.10 -5.93
N HIS A 352 -29.63 -7.11 -6.02
CA HIS A 352 -30.74 -7.14 -6.99
C HIS A 352 -30.44 -6.47 -8.33
N HIS A 353 -29.40 -5.65 -8.44
CA HIS A 353 -29.06 -5.00 -9.71
C HIS A 353 -28.20 -5.86 -10.63
N PHE A 354 -27.37 -6.77 -10.08
CA PHE A 354 -26.57 -7.69 -10.89
C PHE A 354 -27.33 -8.95 -11.34
N SER A 355 -28.51 -9.23 -10.78
CA SER A 355 -29.37 -10.34 -11.23
C SER A 355 -30.24 -9.97 -12.44
N LYS A 356 -30.41 -8.68 -12.78
CA LYS A 356 -31.20 -8.23 -13.94
C LYS A 356 -30.39 -7.95 -15.21
N VAL A 357 -29.06 -8.00 -15.16
CA VAL A 357 -28.20 -7.80 -16.35
C VAL A 357 -27.89 -9.12 -17.08
N LYS A 358 -28.35 -10.27 -16.55
CA LYS A 358 -28.12 -11.60 -17.17
C LYS A 358 -29.16 -12.05 -18.21
N GLU A 359 -30.17 -11.25 -18.56
CA GLU A 359 -31.26 -11.71 -19.45
C GLU A 359 -31.38 -11.05 -20.84
N ASN A 360 -30.50 -10.12 -21.24
CA ASN A 360 -30.52 -9.61 -22.62
C ASN A 360 -29.32 -10.10 -23.42
N THR A 361 -29.43 -11.33 -23.92
CA THR A 361 -28.69 -11.82 -25.10
C THR A 361 -29.00 -10.94 -26.31
N TYR A 362 -28.06 -10.08 -26.70
CA TYR A 362 -28.05 -9.47 -28.03
C TYR A 362 -27.33 -10.42 -28.99
N LYS A 363 -28.11 -11.13 -29.80
CA LYS A 363 -27.62 -11.80 -31.02
C LYS A 363 -27.27 -10.73 -32.05
N TYR A 364 -26.00 -10.64 -32.44
CA TYR A 364 -25.62 -10.02 -33.71
C TYR A 364 -25.27 -11.13 -34.72
N ARG A 365 -26.01 -11.12 -35.83
CA ARG A 365 -25.79 -11.95 -37.01
C ARG A 365 -24.93 -11.15 -37.97
N ILE A 366 -23.75 -11.67 -38.29
CA ILE A 366 -22.82 -11.10 -39.26
C ILE A 366 -23.37 -11.43 -40.66
N MET A 367 -23.47 -10.42 -41.52
CA MET A 367 -23.50 -10.56 -42.98
C MET A 367 -22.08 -10.45 -43.51
#